data_AF-A0A956IEU2-F1
#
_entry.id   AF-A0A956IEU2-F1
#
_cell.length_a   1.000
_cell.length_b   1.000
_cell.length_c   1.000
_cell.angle_alpha   90.00
_cell.angle_beta   90.00
_cell.angle_gamma   90.00
#
_symmetry.space_group_name_H-M   'P 1'
#
loop_
_entity.id
_entity.type
_entity.pdbx_description
1 polymer ?
#
loop_
_entity_poly.entity_id
_entity_poly.type
_entity_poly.pdbx_seq_one_letter_code
_entity_poly.pdbx_strand_id
1 'polypeptide(L)'
;MSRRSSCLVLPVLLTLAACGGDEPPPPERETLTLASDGFSVPAGEERYLCWTQTLEKDLRVDRYDYQAKSVIHHLLVSKSLVPVDDGLSECDVLFQSSWVPLFIAGNGDASLEFPEGASFDLPAGTQVVTQLHLLNLESSEVSDTAEITMRVAEASDTKDVGLYSFGTTDINLPAGSSQAVANDCAVDTDVEIFAFLPHMHYLGSRLTLEVGDDASGFQKAYEIDPWDFDDQRIELADLSLPAGTPTRTTCAYENDTADTVTFGDSSYDEMCFLVGFAAGAERALDGCLTLIGDDTQIPVPPDPAAGVCGEHEVNAAGIGAACTKGGGECPSDLTCTADQNDEPDGFCLRIGGCNATPDCGGGWATCCAPPEAGGLINICVPEACRPAECIPQP
;
A
#
# COMPACT_ATOMS: atom_id res chain seq x y z
N MET A 1 -69.55 51.32 -38.33
CA MET A 1 -69.94 49.95 -37.90
C MET A 1 -68.81 49.01 -38.32
N SER A 2 -68.18 48.41 -37.32
CA SER A 2 -66.91 47.67 -37.42
C SER A 2 -67.12 46.22 -37.88
N ARG A 3 -66.31 45.76 -38.85
CA ARG A 3 -65.93 44.35 -38.99
C ARG A 3 -64.43 44.27 -39.28
N ARG A 4 -63.73 43.54 -38.41
CA ARG A 4 -62.31 43.23 -38.49
C ARG A 4 -62.10 42.12 -39.53
N SER A 5 -61.05 42.25 -40.34
CA SER A 5 -60.42 41.13 -41.06
C SER A 5 -58.93 41.14 -40.78
N SER A 6 -58.44 39.97 -40.41
CA SER A 6 -57.07 39.64 -40.01
C SER A 6 -56.10 39.67 -41.19
N CYS A 7 -54.86 40.11 -40.95
CA CYS A 7 -53.70 39.79 -41.77
C CYS A 7 -52.69 39.00 -40.92
N LEU A 8 -52.36 37.80 -41.39
CA LEU A 8 -51.33 36.90 -40.89
C LEU A 8 -49.95 37.53 -41.14
N VAL A 9 -49.08 37.57 -40.14
CA VAL A 9 -47.64 37.85 -40.31
C VAL A 9 -46.88 36.61 -39.84
N LEU A 10 -46.22 35.92 -40.77
CA LEU A 10 -45.33 34.79 -40.50
C LEU A 10 -43.93 35.33 -40.16
N PRO A 11 -43.32 35.00 -39.01
CA PRO A 11 -41.92 35.31 -38.76
C PRO A 11 -41.02 34.26 -39.42
N VAL A 12 -39.96 34.73 -40.07
CA VAL A 12 -38.87 33.93 -40.65
C VAL A 12 -38.07 33.30 -39.50
N LEU A 13 -38.02 31.97 -39.43
CA LEU A 13 -37.07 31.25 -38.59
C LEU A 13 -35.69 31.29 -39.27
N LEU A 14 -34.72 31.93 -38.61
CA LEU A 14 -33.30 31.80 -38.94
C LEU A 14 -32.79 30.51 -38.29
N THR A 15 -32.50 29.48 -39.09
CA THR A 15 -31.83 28.27 -38.62
C THR A 15 -30.33 28.55 -38.49
N LEU A 16 -29.84 28.68 -37.26
CA LEU A 16 -28.41 28.56 -36.95
C LEU A 16 -28.02 27.09 -37.08
N ALA A 17 -27.33 26.74 -38.15
CA ALA A 17 -26.62 25.47 -38.25
C ALA A 17 -25.41 25.55 -37.30
N ALA A 18 -25.55 24.96 -36.11
CA ALA A 18 -24.40 24.67 -35.26
C ALA A 18 -23.63 23.52 -35.91
N CYS A 19 -22.43 23.81 -36.42
CA CYS A 19 -21.47 22.79 -36.76
C CYS A 19 -20.99 22.14 -35.45
N GLY A 20 -21.59 21.02 -35.08
CA GLY A 20 -20.99 20.09 -34.13
C GLY A 20 -19.71 19.57 -34.77
N GLY A 21 -18.56 20.02 -34.27
CA GLY A 21 -17.30 19.35 -34.55
C GLY A 21 -17.38 17.98 -33.88
N ASP A 22 -17.38 16.92 -34.68
CA ASP A 22 -16.99 15.60 -34.23
C ASP A 22 -15.49 15.68 -33.90
N GLU A 23 -15.16 16.14 -32.70
CA GLU A 23 -13.85 15.88 -32.15
C GLU A 23 -13.78 14.37 -31.94
N PRO A 24 -12.85 13.65 -32.60
CA PRO A 24 -12.72 12.22 -32.37
C PRO A 24 -12.48 12.00 -30.87
N PRO A 25 -13.06 10.94 -30.28
CA PRO A 25 -12.81 10.64 -28.88
C PRO A 25 -11.29 10.56 -28.67
N PRO A 26 -10.78 11.04 -27.51
CA PRO A 26 -9.38 10.89 -27.19
C PRO A 26 -8.98 9.41 -27.36
N PRO A 27 -7.76 9.14 -27.84
CA PRO A 27 -7.30 7.77 -28.03
C PRO A 27 -7.46 6.97 -26.74
N GLU A 28 -7.90 5.72 -26.85
CA GLU A 28 -7.94 4.81 -25.69
C GLU A 28 -6.53 4.67 -25.13
N ARG A 29 -6.38 4.94 -23.82
CA ARG A 29 -5.11 4.81 -23.09
C ARG A 29 -4.68 3.34 -23.04
N GLU A 30 -3.37 3.10 -23.04
CA GLU A 30 -2.83 1.74 -22.88
C GLU A 30 -3.25 1.17 -21.52
N THR A 31 -3.62 -0.10 -21.49
CA THR A 31 -3.95 -0.83 -20.27
C THR A 31 -3.20 -2.16 -20.22
N LEU A 32 -2.84 -2.60 -19.02
CA LEU A 32 -2.37 -3.96 -18.74
C LEU A 32 -3.35 -4.64 -17.78
N THR A 33 -3.84 -5.83 -18.14
CA THR A 33 -4.65 -6.65 -17.24
C THR A 33 -3.82 -7.78 -16.65
N LEU A 34 -3.69 -7.77 -15.33
CA LEU A 34 -3.14 -8.85 -14.53
C LEU A 34 -4.26 -9.86 -14.28
N ALA A 35 -4.09 -11.11 -14.70
CA ALA A 35 -5.09 -12.17 -14.54
C ALA A 35 -4.50 -13.34 -13.76
N SER A 36 -5.19 -13.77 -12.69
CA SER A 36 -4.75 -14.88 -11.87
C SER A 36 -4.81 -16.22 -12.61
N ASP A 37 -4.04 -17.19 -12.10
CA ASP A 37 -4.35 -18.59 -12.36
C ASP A 37 -5.78 -18.90 -11.90
N GLY A 38 -6.39 -19.92 -12.52
CA GLY A 38 -7.74 -20.36 -12.15
C GLY A 38 -7.78 -20.97 -10.75
N PHE A 39 -8.78 -20.59 -9.96
CA PHE A 39 -9.05 -21.15 -8.64
C PHE A 39 -10.44 -21.77 -8.56
N SER A 40 -10.64 -22.67 -7.59
CA SER A 40 -11.94 -23.26 -7.24
C SER A 40 -12.22 -23.06 -5.75
N VAL A 41 -13.47 -22.74 -5.43
CA VAL A 41 -13.95 -22.61 -4.05
C VAL A 41 -15.15 -23.53 -3.87
N PRO A 42 -15.07 -24.58 -3.02
CA PRO A 42 -16.20 -25.45 -2.74
C PRO A 42 -17.39 -24.71 -2.12
N ALA A 43 -18.58 -25.30 -2.20
CA ALA A 43 -19.79 -24.70 -1.66
C ALA A 43 -19.70 -24.50 -0.14
N GLY A 44 -19.97 -23.28 0.33
CA GLY A 44 -19.95 -22.93 1.75
C GLY A 44 -18.56 -22.81 2.37
N GLU A 45 -17.50 -22.77 1.56
CA GLU A 45 -16.13 -22.59 2.03
C GLU A 45 -15.64 -21.15 1.91
N GLU A 46 -14.70 -20.82 2.79
CA GLU A 46 -13.92 -19.58 2.82
C GLU A 46 -12.45 -19.96 2.63
N ARG A 47 -11.72 -19.20 1.81
CA ARG A 47 -10.29 -19.42 1.52
C ARG A 47 -9.57 -18.09 1.32
N TYR A 48 -8.27 -18.08 1.62
CA TYR A 48 -7.40 -16.95 1.32
C TYR A 48 -6.29 -17.39 0.38
N LEU A 49 -6.30 -16.86 -0.85
CA LEU A 49 -5.34 -17.21 -1.88
C LEU A 49 -4.50 -15.99 -2.26
N CYS A 50 -3.21 -16.20 -2.48
CA CYS A 50 -2.34 -15.19 -3.05
C CYS A 50 -1.98 -15.59 -4.46
N TRP A 51 -2.04 -14.62 -5.36
CA TRP A 51 -1.52 -14.76 -6.70
C TRP A 51 -0.43 -13.72 -6.95
N THR A 52 0.78 -14.20 -7.21
CA THR A 52 1.93 -13.33 -7.48
C THR A 52 2.28 -13.35 -8.97
N GLN A 53 2.57 -12.18 -9.53
CA GLN A 53 3.11 -12.04 -10.88
C GLN A 53 4.26 -11.02 -10.91
N THR A 54 5.37 -11.41 -11.51
CA THR A 54 6.50 -10.51 -11.76
C THR A 54 6.29 -9.72 -13.06
N LEU A 55 6.43 -8.40 -13.01
CA LEU A 55 6.30 -7.53 -14.18
C LEU A 55 7.47 -7.68 -15.15
N GLU A 56 7.20 -7.85 -16.45
CA GLU A 56 8.24 -7.98 -17.47
C GLU A 56 8.79 -6.64 -17.99
N LYS A 57 8.08 -5.54 -17.74
CA LYS A 57 8.42 -4.19 -18.22
C LYS A 57 8.05 -3.15 -17.17
N ASP A 58 8.70 -1.98 -17.26
CA ASP A 58 8.34 -0.81 -16.48
C ASP A 58 6.90 -0.38 -16.78
N LEU A 59 6.16 -0.04 -15.74
CA LEU A 59 4.79 0.47 -15.81
C LEU A 59 4.65 1.70 -14.92
N ARG A 60 3.94 2.69 -15.45
CA ARG A 60 3.42 3.81 -14.65
C ARG A 60 1.92 3.72 -14.64
N VAL A 61 1.33 3.49 -13.46
CA VAL A 61 -0.10 3.21 -13.34
C VAL A 61 -0.80 4.42 -12.73
N ASP A 62 -1.78 4.98 -13.43
CA ASP A 62 -2.57 6.13 -12.95
C ASP A 62 -4.02 5.75 -12.60
N ARG A 63 -4.39 4.48 -12.81
CA ARG A 63 -5.72 3.96 -12.46
C ARG A 63 -5.72 2.44 -12.37
N TYR A 64 -6.49 1.93 -11.41
CA TYR A 64 -6.82 0.51 -11.25
C TYR A 64 -8.33 0.30 -11.44
N ASP A 65 -8.70 -0.80 -12.08
CA ASP A 65 -10.08 -1.22 -12.29
C ASP A 65 -10.24 -2.70 -11.96
N TYR A 66 -11.33 -3.03 -11.27
CA TYR A 66 -11.74 -4.38 -10.92
C TYR A 66 -13.21 -4.61 -11.25
N GLN A 67 -13.50 -5.78 -11.82
CA GLN A 67 -14.86 -6.26 -12.05
C GLN A 67 -15.18 -7.38 -11.07
N ALA A 68 -16.31 -7.23 -10.36
CA ALA A 68 -16.70 -8.15 -9.30
C ALA A 68 -16.85 -9.59 -9.79
N LYS A 69 -16.37 -10.51 -8.95
CA LYS A 69 -16.62 -11.96 -9.08
C LYS A 69 -17.45 -12.44 -7.91
N SER A 70 -18.33 -13.40 -8.14
CA SER A 70 -19.33 -13.82 -7.13
C SER A 70 -18.72 -14.42 -5.86
N VAL A 71 -17.50 -14.96 -5.94
CA VAL A 71 -16.81 -15.60 -4.81
C VAL A 71 -15.64 -14.79 -4.27
N ILE A 72 -15.28 -13.67 -4.89
CA ILE A 72 -14.27 -12.76 -4.33
C ILE A 72 -15.02 -11.84 -3.37
N HIS A 73 -14.80 -12.03 -2.07
CA HIS A 73 -15.39 -11.20 -1.04
C HIS A 73 -14.68 -9.84 -0.98
N HIS A 74 -13.35 -9.85 -1.02
CA HIS A 74 -12.52 -8.69 -1.32
C HIS A 74 -11.16 -9.15 -1.87
N LEU A 75 -10.39 -8.20 -2.40
CA LEU A 75 -9.01 -8.41 -2.81
C LEU A 75 -8.12 -7.25 -2.39
N LEU A 76 -6.84 -7.55 -2.20
CA LEU A 76 -5.76 -6.59 -2.00
C LEU A 76 -4.68 -6.83 -3.06
N VAL A 77 -4.38 -5.81 -3.85
CA VAL A 77 -3.26 -5.76 -4.78
C VAL A 77 -2.14 -4.97 -4.12
N SER A 78 -0.96 -5.57 -4.04
CA SER A 78 0.23 -4.98 -3.44
C SER A 78 1.47 -5.24 -4.29
N LYS A 79 2.52 -4.42 -4.12
CA LYS A 79 3.88 -4.85 -4.49
C LYS A 79 4.54 -5.50 -3.28
N SER A 80 5.26 -6.59 -3.50
CA SER A 80 6.06 -7.22 -2.44
C SER A 80 7.42 -6.55 -2.31
N LEU A 81 7.86 -6.34 -1.07
CA LEU A 81 9.21 -5.85 -0.75
C LEU A 81 10.21 -7.00 -0.54
N VAL A 82 9.73 -8.23 -0.44
CA VAL A 82 10.54 -9.45 -0.34
C VAL A 82 10.29 -10.36 -1.53
N PRO A 83 11.25 -11.22 -1.93
CA PRO A 83 11.00 -12.22 -2.96
C PRO A 83 9.84 -13.15 -2.57
N VAL A 84 8.90 -13.36 -3.49
CA VAL A 84 7.77 -14.29 -3.38
C VAL A 84 7.72 -15.13 -4.65
N ASP A 85 7.36 -16.41 -4.56
CA ASP A 85 7.20 -17.24 -5.76
C ASP A 85 6.01 -16.78 -6.60
N ASP A 86 6.20 -16.67 -7.92
CA ASP A 86 5.13 -16.39 -8.88
C ASP A 86 4.09 -17.53 -8.91
N GLY A 87 2.83 -17.18 -9.19
CA GLY A 87 1.70 -18.11 -9.29
C GLY A 87 0.79 -18.10 -8.06
N LEU A 88 -0.13 -19.07 -8.02
CA LEU A 88 -1.13 -19.21 -6.97
C LEU A 88 -0.58 -19.96 -5.75
N SER A 89 -0.82 -19.43 -4.55
CA SER A 89 -0.50 -20.06 -3.26
C SER A 89 -1.61 -19.80 -2.23
N GLU A 90 -1.64 -20.59 -1.16
CA GLU A 90 -2.46 -20.30 0.02
C GLU A 90 -1.77 -19.22 0.86
N CYS A 91 -2.53 -18.22 1.32
CA CYS A 91 -2.00 -17.18 2.20
C CYS A 91 -3.06 -16.75 3.20
N ASP A 92 -3.06 -17.34 4.40
CA ASP A 92 -4.06 -17.10 5.43
C ASP A 92 -3.85 -15.78 6.20
N VAL A 93 -3.70 -14.68 5.46
CA VAL A 93 -3.50 -13.32 5.95
C VAL A 93 -4.21 -12.32 5.03
N LEU A 94 -4.77 -11.25 5.59
CA LEU A 94 -5.33 -10.16 4.79
C LEU A 94 -4.25 -9.26 4.20
N PHE A 95 -3.20 -9.02 4.97
CA PHE A 95 -2.11 -8.10 4.70
C PHE A 95 -0.83 -8.69 5.27
N GLN A 96 0.32 -8.28 4.73
CA GLN A 96 1.63 -8.55 5.33
C GLN A 96 2.40 -7.25 5.42
N SER A 97 3.18 -7.07 6.48
CA SER A 97 4.08 -5.93 6.63
C SER A 97 5.08 -5.78 5.46
N SER A 98 5.32 -6.85 4.69
CA SER A 98 6.14 -6.85 3.48
C SER A 98 5.45 -6.35 2.20
N TRP A 99 4.16 -6.06 2.27
CA TRP A 99 3.34 -5.69 1.12
C TRP A 99 3.02 -4.20 1.15
N VAL A 100 3.31 -3.52 0.05
CA VAL A 100 2.93 -2.11 -0.13
C VAL A 100 1.64 -2.07 -0.94
N PRO A 101 0.51 -1.63 -0.35
CA PRO A 101 -0.79 -1.68 -1.01
C PRO A 101 -0.83 -0.74 -2.23
N LEU A 102 -1.33 -1.27 -3.34
CA LEU A 102 -1.52 -0.55 -4.59
C LEU A 102 -3.01 -0.28 -4.87
N PHE A 103 -3.86 -1.27 -4.57
CA PHE A 103 -5.30 -1.20 -4.82
C PHE A 103 -6.06 -2.24 -3.99
N ILE A 104 -7.30 -1.93 -3.60
CA ILE A 104 -8.20 -2.83 -2.88
C ILE A 104 -9.60 -2.70 -3.45
N ALA A 105 -10.31 -3.82 -3.53
CA ALA A 105 -11.71 -3.84 -3.90
C ALA A 105 -12.48 -4.81 -3.00
N GLY A 106 -13.72 -4.44 -2.66
CA GLY A 106 -14.68 -5.34 -2.03
C GLY A 106 -15.37 -6.27 -3.04
N ASN A 107 -16.55 -6.77 -2.69
CA ASN A 107 -17.34 -7.69 -3.51
C ASN A 107 -18.05 -7.05 -4.72
N GLY A 108 -17.78 -5.77 -5.00
CA GLY A 108 -18.39 -4.98 -6.06
C GLY A 108 -17.35 -4.46 -7.06
N ASP A 109 -17.83 -3.97 -8.20
CA ASP A 109 -16.97 -3.29 -9.15
C ASP A 109 -16.28 -2.10 -8.47
N ALA A 110 -15.00 -1.92 -8.73
CA ALA A 110 -14.20 -0.88 -8.09
C ALA A 110 -13.24 -0.24 -9.09
N SER A 111 -12.97 1.05 -8.87
CA SER A 111 -12.01 1.82 -9.64
C SER A 111 -11.33 2.82 -8.73
N LEU A 112 -10.01 2.94 -8.85
CA LEU A 112 -9.24 3.99 -8.19
C LEU A 112 -8.49 4.76 -9.26
N GLU A 113 -8.94 5.97 -9.54
CA GLU A 113 -8.32 6.89 -10.48
C GLU A 113 -7.51 7.93 -9.71
N PHE A 114 -6.25 8.11 -10.11
CA PHE A 114 -5.35 9.03 -9.43
C PHE A 114 -5.56 10.47 -9.90
N PRO A 115 -5.14 11.46 -9.09
CA PRO A 115 -5.11 12.85 -9.53
C PRO A 115 -4.32 13.02 -10.84
N GLU A 116 -4.71 14.03 -11.63
CA GLU A 116 -4.06 14.29 -12.92
C GLU A 116 -2.55 14.49 -12.75
N GLY A 117 -1.78 13.74 -13.54
CA GLY A 117 -0.32 13.79 -13.50
C GLY A 117 0.33 13.03 -12.35
N ALA A 118 -0.40 12.16 -11.64
CA ALA A 118 0.15 11.27 -10.62
C ALA A 118 0.12 9.80 -11.08
N SER A 119 1.14 9.01 -10.71
CA SER A 119 1.19 7.56 -11.00
C SER A 119 1.95 6.77 -9.94
N PHE A 120 1.65 5.48 -9.80
CA PHE A 120 2.60 4.53 -9.21
C PHE A 120 3.62 4.10 -10.26
N ASP A 121 4.90 4.27 -9.94
CA ASP A 121 6.00 3.76 -10.73
C ASP A 121 6.33 2.32 -10.29
N LEU A 122 6.14 1.38 -11.22
CA LEU A 122 6.37 -0.06 -11.04
C LEU A 122 7.42 -0.54 -12.04
N PRO A 123 8.71 -0.60 -11.66
CA PRO A 123 9.78 -1.08 -12.53
C PRO A 123 9.59 -2.54 -12.96
N ALA A 124 10.19 -2.92 -14.08
CA ALA A 124 10.34 -4.32 -14.47
C ALA A 124 10.99 -5.13 -13.33
N GLY A 125 10.48 -6.33 -13.07
CA GLY A 125 10.88 -7.16 -11.94
C GLY A 125 10.07 -6.93 -10.66
N THR A 126 9.21 -5.90 -10.60
CA THR A 126 8.28 -5.74 -9.46
C THR A 126 7.37 -6.96 -9.35
N GLN A 127 7.28 -7.54 -8.15
CA GLN A 127 6.36 -8.64 -7.86
C GLN A 127 5.05 -8.09 -7.33
N VAL A 128 3.99 -8.21 -8.13
CA VAL A 128 2.64 -7.81 -7.75
C VAL A 128 1.94 -9.01 -7.12
N VAL A 129 1.52 -8.88 -5.87
CA VAL A 129 0.78 -9.89 -5.11
C VAL A 129 -0.68 -9.46 -5.03
N THR A 130 -1.59 -10.32 -5.46
CA THR A 130 -3.03 -10.16 -5.27
C THR A 130 -3.50 -11.16 -4.22
N GLN A 131 -3.81 -10.69 -3.02
CA GLN A 131 -4.48 -11.46 -1.97
C GLN A 131 -5.99 -11.47 -2.25
N LEU A 132 -6.58 -12.67 -2.27
CA LEU A 132 -7.97 -12.94 -2.57
C LEU A 132 -8.63 -13.57 -1.35
N HIS A 133 -9.52 -12.83 -0.70
CA HIS A 133 -10.43 -13.38 0.28
C HIS A 133 -11.64 -13.93 -0.46
N LEU A 134 -11.74 -15.25 -0.48
CA LEU A 134 -12.75 -15.99 -1.22
C LEU A 134 -13.82 -16.52 -0.29
N LEU A 135 -15.08 -16.23 -0.59
CA LEU A 135 -16.23 -16.73 0.16
C LEU A 135 -17.28 -17.25 -0.80
N ASN A 136 -17.49 -18.57 -0.81
CA ASN A 136 -18.50 -19.18 -1.67
C ASN A 136 -19.80 -19.45 -0.90
N LEU A 137 -20.76 -18.54 -1.02
CA LEU A 137 -22.10 -18.68 -0.45
C LEU A 137 -23.08 -19.50 -1.33
N GLU A 138 -22.62 -19.99 -2.49
CA GLU A 138 -23.43 -20.77 -3.41
C GLU A 138 -23.57 -22.23 -2.97
N SER A 139 -24.56 -22.92 -3.55
CA SER A 139 -24.81 -24.35 -3.28
C SER A 139 -23.89 -25.32 -4.03
N SER A 140 -22.97 -24.82 -4.85
CA SER A 140 -22.03 -25.60 -5.67
C SER A 140 -20.66 -24.96 -5.70
N GLU A 141 -19.63 -25.74 -6.04
CA GLU A 141 -18.29 -25.22 -6.31
C GLU A 141 -18.35 -24.15 -7.41
N VAL A 142 -17.58 -23.07 -7.22
CA VAL A 142 -17.35 -22.03 -8.23
C VAL A 142 -15.89 -22.04 -8.61
N SER A 143 -15.62 -21.99 -9.91
CA SER A 143 -14.27 -21.80 -10.47
C SER A 143 -14.22 -20.48 -11.23
N ASP A 144 -13.19 -19.68 -10.98
CA ASP A 144 -13.02 -18.36 -11.59
C ASP A 144 -11.54 -17.95 -11.67
N THR A 145 -11.30 -16.75 -12.20
CA THR A 145 -10.03 -16.02 -12.16
C THR A 145 -10.29 -14.62 -11.61
N ALA A 146 -9.27 -14.02 -10.97
CA ALA A 146 -9.26 -12.62 -10.60
C ALA A 146 -8.56 -11.81 -11.70
N GLU A 147 -9.10 -10.64 -12.04
CA GLU A 147 -8.50 -9.76 -13.04
C GLU A 147 -8.44 -8.33 -12.49
N ILE A 148 -7.25 -7.72 -12.57
CA ILE A 148 -7.00 -6.32 -12.23
C ILE A 148 -6.50 -5.63 -13.48
N THR A 149 -7.22 -4.60 -13.92
CA THR A 149 -6.80 -3.79 -15.07
C THR A 149 -6.13 -2.52 -14.57
N MET A 150 -4.91 -2.30 -15.04
CA MET A 150 -4.09 -1.12 -14.75
C MET A 150 -4.03 -0.25 -15.99
N ARG A 151 -4.35 1.03 -15.86
CA ARG A 151 -4.20 2.02 -16.94
C ARG A 151 -2.81 2.63 -16.87
N VAL A 152 -2.12 2.64 -18.01
CA VAL A 152 -0.80 3.24 -18.14
C VAL A 152 -0.93 4.76 -18.26
N ALA A 153 -0.15 5.49 -17.48
CA ALA A 153 -0.10 6.95 -17.50
C ALA A 153 0.39 7.47 -18.87
N GLU A 154 -0.24 8.53 -19.39
CA GLU A 154 0.15 9.15 -20.67
C GLU A 154 1.44 9.98 -20.59
N ALA A 155 1.69 10.60 -19.44
CA ALA A 155 2.82 11.49 -19.25
C ALA A 155 4.06 10.69 -18.82
N SER A 156 5.20 10.98 -19.45
CA SER A 156 6.49 10.43 -19.02
C SER A 156 7.08 11.14 -17.80
N ASP A 157 6.46 12.22 -17.32
CA ASP A 157 6.88 12.97 -16.14
C ASP A 157 5.64 13.15 -15.24
N THR A 158 5.33 12.13 -14.46
CA THR A 158 4.28 12.14 -13.43
C THR A 158 4.90 12.40 -12.06
N LYS A 159 4.09 12.89 -11.14
CA LYS A 159 4.41 12.87 -9.71
C LYS A 159 4.20 11.44 -9.20
N ASP A 160 5.15 10.92 -8.44
CA ASP A 160 4.98 9.62 -7.82
C ASP A 160 3.82 9.66 -6.82
N VAL A 161 2.96 8.65 -6.87
CA VAL A 161 2.06 8.32 -5.77
C VAL A 161 2.85 7.46 -4.80
N GLY A 162 2.92 7.91 -3.55
CA GLY A 162 3.43 7.13 -2.44
C GLY A 162 2.33 6.86 -1.42
N LEU A 163 2.69 6.14 -0.38
CA LEU A 163 1.81 5.90 0.76
C LEU A 163 2.30 6.71 1.95
N TYR A 164 1.37 7.40 2.61
CA TYR A 164 1.61 8.11 3.86
C TYR A 164 0.77 7.48 4.97
N SER A 165 1.42 6.70 5.83
CA SER A 165 0.75 5.92 6.87
C SER A 165 0.65 6.68 8.17
N PHE A 166 -0.52 6.63 8.81
CA PHE A 166 -0.70 7.08 10.19
C PHE A 166 -1.05 5.90 11.08
N GLY A 167 -0.41 5.79 12.24
CA GLY A 167 -0.77 4.74 13.19
C GLY A 167 0.38 4.28 14.06
N THR A 168 0.27 3.05 14.59
CA THR A 168 1.29 2.50 15.48
C THR A 168 1.30 0.98 15.45
N THR A 169 2.47 0.40 15.68
CA THR A 169 2.64 -1.02 16.01
C THR A 169 2.83 -1.27 17.51
N ASP A 170 2.87 -0.22 18.34
CA ASP A 170 2.90 -0.34 19.81
C ASP A 170 1.52 -0.70 20.36
N ILE A 171 1.15 -1.97 20.16
CA ILE A 171 -0.13 -2.53 20.53
C ILE A 171 0.08 -3.57 21.64
N ASN A 172 -0.58 -3.36 22.77
CA ASN A 172 -0.68 -4.32 23.86
C ASN A 172 -2.10 -4.30 24.43
N LEU A 173 -2.90 -5.30 24.09
CA LEU A 173 -4.29 -5.43 24.48
C LEU A 173 -4.44 -6.59 25.48
N PRO A 174 -4.42 -6.34 26.80
CA PRO A 174 -4.72 -7.33 27.81
C PRO A 174 -6.05 -8.06 27.57
N ALA A 175 -6.10 -9.32 27.99
CA ALA A 175 -7.29 -10.16 27.94
C ALA A 175 -8.50 -9.49 28.61
N GLY A 176 -9.67 -9.54 27.97
CA GLY A 176 -10.93 -9.01 28.50
C GLY A 176 -10.96 -7.49 28.65
N SER A 177 -10.24 -6.73 27.81
CA SER A 177 -10.13 -5.27 27.93
C SER A 177 -10.63 -4.51 26.71
N SER A 178 -11.17 -3.32 26.97
CA SER A 178 -11.51 -2.31 25.98
C SER A 178 -10.46 -1.20 26.04
N GLN A 179 -9.69 -1.00 24.98
CA GLN A 179 -8.58 -0.03 24.98
C GLN A 179 -8.51 0.73 23.66
N ALA A 180 -7.89 1.90 23.70
CA ALA A 180 -7.52 2.63 22.50
C ALA A 180 -6.03 2.93 22.55
N VAL A 181 -5.36 2.72 21.42
CA VAL A 181 -3.97 3.14 21.18
C VAL A 181 -4.00 4.37 20.31
N ALA A 182 -3.08 5.31 20.56
CA ALA A 182 -3.00 6.55 19.81
C ALA A 182 -1.56 6.82 19.39
N ASN A 183 -1.42 7.40 18.20
CA ASN A 183 -0.16 7.87 17.67
C ASN A 183 -0.26 9.37 17.40
N ASP A 184 0.58 10.15 18.07
CA ASP A 184 0.73 11.59 17.83
C ASP A 184 1.97 11.83 16.99
N CYS A 185 1.84 12.62 15.93
CA CYS A 185 2.95 12.90 15.03
C CYS A 185 2.75 14.23 14.32
N ALA A 186 3.84 14.92 13.98
CA ALA A 186 3.79 16.04 13.05
C ALA A 186 4.28 15.55 11.68
N VAL A 187 3.46 15.79 10.65
CA VAL A 187 3.81 15.41 9.26
C VAL A 187 5.15 16.05 8.89
N ASP A 188 6.06 15.30 8.29
CA ASP A 188 7.44 15.70 8.01
C ASP A 188 7.64 16.39 6.66
N THR A 189 6.72 16.16 5.72
CA THR A 189 6.67 16.77 4.39
C THR A 189 5.28 17.35 4.08
N ASP A 190 5.14 18.08 2.98
CA ASP A 190 3.81 18.44 2.46
C ASP A 190 3.17 17.18 1.85
N VAL A 191 1.96 16.81 2.32
CA VAL A 191 1.26 15.59 1.88
C VAL A 191 -0.09 15.95 1.29
N GLU A 192 -0.37 15.45 0.08
CA GLU A 192 -1.67 15.58 -0.60
C GLU A 192 -2.34 14.21 -0.71
N ILE A 193 -3.20 13.88 0.26
CA ILE A 193 -3.90 12.59 0.33
C ILE A 193 -5.21 12.65 -0.47
N PHE A 194 -5.34 11.74 -1.43
CA PHE A 194 -6.53 11.64 -2.29
C PHE A 194 -7.38 10.39 -2.02
N ALA A 195 -6.86 9.44 -1.25
CA ALA A 195 -7.62 8.28 -0.79
C ALA A 195 -7.03 7.73 0.51
N PHE A 196 -7.86 7.08 1.32
CA PHE A 196 -7.47 6.36 2.53
C PHE A 196 -7.78 4.88 2.41
N LEU A 197 -6.88 4.06 2.94
CA LEU A 197 -7.08 2.67 3.28
C LEU A 197 -6.95 2.52 4.80
N PRO A 198 -8.07 2.40 5.53
CA PRO A 198 -8.06 2.10 6.95
C PRO A 198 -7.81 0.60 7.17
N HIS A 199 -7.05 0.23 8.20
CA HIS A 199 -6.70 -1.16 8.47
C HIS A 199 -6.56 -1.44 9.98
N MET A 200 -7.35 -2.41 10.45
CA MET A 200 -7.30 -3.02 11.78
C MET A 200 -7.72 -4.49 11.66
N HIS A 201 -7.49 -5.32 12.68
CA HIS A 201 -7.93 -6.72 12.67
C HIS A 201 -9.25 -6.93 13.45
N TYR A 202 -9.52 -8.17 13.87
CA TYR A 202 -10.82 -8.61 14.37
C TYR A 202 -11.31 -7.89 15.64
N LEU A 203 -10.40 -7.45 16.51
CA LEU A 203 -10.74 -6.79 17.75
C LEU A 203 -11.00 -5.29 17.55
N GLY A 204 -10.77 -4.76 16.35
CA GLY A 204 -11.03 -3.37 16.03
C GLY A 204 -12.48 -2.96 16.23
N SER A 205 -12.69 -1.75 16.72
CA SER A 205 -14.02 -1.17 16.94
C SER A 205 -14.20 0.23 16.36
N ARG A 206 -13.10 1.00 16.23
CA ARG A 206 -13.13 2.36 15.68
C ARG A 206 -11.74 2.82 15.28
N LEU A 207 -11.64 3.54 14.18
CA LEU A 207 -10.44 4.26 13.75
C LEU A 207 -10.76 5.75 13.55
N THR A 208 -9.88 6.63 14.00
CA THR A 208 -10.00 8.09 13.78
C THR A 208 -8.67 8.71 13.41
N LEU A 209 -8.69 9.71 12.53
CA LEU A 209 -7.60 10.67 12.31
C LEU A 209 -8.09 12.06 12.72
N GLU A 210 -7.32 12.72 13.57
CA GLU A 210 -7.51 14.11 13.95
C GLU A 210 -6.29 14.93 13.50
N VAL A 211 -6.52 16.15 13.01
CA VAL A 211 -5.50 17.08 12.51
C VAL A 211 -5.68 18.42 13.21
N GLY A 212 -4.59 19.08 13.59
CA GLY A 212 -4.66 20.36 14.32
C GLY A 212 -3.87 21.48 13.65
N ASP A 213 -4.19 22.73 14.00
CA ASP A 213 -3.30 23.88 13.73
C ASP A 213 -2.12 23.90 14.73
N ASP A 214 -2.34 23.33 15.92
CA ASP A 214 -1.36 23.06 16.98
C ASP A 214 -1.76 21.80 17.76
N ALA A 215 -0.87 21.27 18.62
CA ALA A 215 -1.08 20.02 19.37
C ALA A 215 -2.26 20.06 20.39
N SER A 216 -2.93 21.21 20.57
CA SER A 216 -4.08 21.38 21.47
C SER A 216 -5.41 21.61 20.74
N GLY A 217 -5.37 21.77 19.41
CA GLY A 217 -6.50 22.17 18.56
C GLY A 217 -6.93 21.13 17.53
N PHE A 218 -6.83 19.83 17.85
CA PHE A 218 -7.22 18.75 16.95
C PHE A 218 -8.69 18.83 16.50
N GLN A 219 -8.91 18.62 15.20
CA GLN A 219 -10.20 18.44 14.55
C GLN A 219 -10.21 17.10 13.81
N LYS A 220 -11.32 16.37 13.90
CA LYS A 220 -11.48 15.07 13.24
C LYS A 220 -11.49 15.25 11.71
N ALA A 221 -10.50 14.67 11.04
CA ALA A 221 -10.38 14.63 9.59
C ALA A 221 -10.96 13.37 8.97
N TYR A 222 -10.90 12.24 9.69
CA TYR A 222 -11.40 10.94 9.23
C TYR A 222 -11.92 10.09 10.40
N GLU A 223 -12.93 9.26 10.15
CA GLU A 223 -13.47 8.32 11.14
C GLU A 223 -14.15 7.12 10.47
N ILE A 224 -13.91 5.93 11.02
CA ILE A 224 -14.75 4.75 10.86
C ILE A 224 -15.24 4.31 12.24
N ASP A 225 -16.56 4.34 12.45
CA ASP A 225 -17.25 3.90 13.66
C ASP A 225 -18.68 3.43 13.30
N PRO A 226 -19.03 2.14 13.47
CA PRO A 226 -18.15 1.07 13.94
C PRO A 226 -17.15 0.61 12.88
N TRP A 227 -16.02 0.05 13.33
CA TRP A 227 -15.14 -0.76 12.49
C TRP A 227 -15.83 -2.08 12.12
N ASP A 228 -15.63 -2.51 10.87
CA ASP A 228 -16.03 -3.81 10.36
C ASP A 228 -14.83 -4.43 9.65
N PHE A 229 -14.32 -5.55 10.18
CA PHE A 229 -13.15 -6.24 9.64
C PHE A 229 -13.36 -6.69 8.19
N ASP A 230 -14.61 -6.95 7.81
CA ASP A 230 -14.97 -7.43 6.48
C ASP A 230 -15.13 -6.29 5.45
N ASP A 231 -15.20 -5.02 5.88
CA ASP A 231 -15.33 -3.81 5.02
C ASP A 231 -14.12 -2.88 5.11
N GLN A 232 -12.98 -3.32 4.58
CA GLN A 232 -11.72 -2.54 4.56
C GLN A 232 -11.45 -1.93 3.18
N ARG A 233 -12.43 -1.20 2.65
CA ARG A 233 -12.34 -0.57 1.33
C ARG A 233 -11.54 0.72 1.35
N ILE A 234 -11.00 1.07 0.18
CA ILE A 234 -10.43 2.39 -0.06
C ILE A 234 -11.55 3.43 -0.09
N GLU A 235 -11.36 4.53 0.63
CA GLU A 235 -12.27 5.68 0.67
C GLU A 235 -11.59 6.90 0.04
N LEU A 236 -12.26 7.57 -0.90
CA LEU A 236 -11.73 8.79 -1.50
C LEU A 236 -11.62 9.90 -0.44
N ALA A 237 -10.53 10.66 -0.52
CA ALA A 237 -10.22 11.74 0.39
C ALA A 237 -9.80 12.99 -0.38
N ASP A 238 -9.78 14.12 0.32
CA ASP A 238 -9.21 15.38 -0.15
C ASP A 238 -8.61 16.07 1.07
N LEU A 239 -7.41 15.63 1.45
CA LEU A 239 -6.73 16.11 2.65
C LEU A 239 -5.31 16.55 2.31
N SER A 240 -5.06 17.86 2.44
CA SER A 240 -3.73 18.44 2.34
C SER A 240 -3.18 18.74 3.73
N LEU A 241 -2.01 18.21 4.04
CA LEU A 241 -1.30 18.42 5.30
C LEU A 241 0.05 19.07 5.01
N PRO A 242 0.23 20.37 5.29
CA PRO A 242 1.54 20.99 5.23
C PRO A 242 2.52 20.33 6.21
N ALA A 243 3.81 20.36 5.89
CA ALA A 243 4.85 19.93 6.80
C ALA A 243 4.73 20.65 8.16
N GLY A 244 4.86 19.87 9.24
CA GLY A 244 4.70 20.29 10.63
C GLY A 244 3.26 20.20 11.16
N THR A 245 2.28 19.83 10.35
CA THR A 245 0.89 19.68 10.81
C THR A 245 0.79 18.57 11.86
N PRO A 246 0.32 18.86 13.09
CA PRO A 246 0.10 17.82 14.08
C PRO A 246 -1.09 16.95 13.70
N THR A 247 -0.91 15.65 13.88
CA THR A 247 -1.92 14.60 13.66
C THR A 247 -2.00 13.69 14.87
N ARG A 248 -3.19 13.12 15.09
CA ARG A 248 -3.45 12.05 16.05
C ARG A 248 -4.27 10.98 15.36
N THR A 249 -3.73 9.77 15.28
CA THR A 249 -4.51 8.59 14.87
C THR A 249 -4.85 7.77 16.10
N THR A 250 -6.12 7.40 16.26
CA THR A 250 -6.57 6.56 17.37
C THR A 250 -7.30 5.34 16.85
N CYS A 251 -6.85 4.16 17.26
CA CYS A 251 -7.48 2.87 16.99
C CYS A 251 -8.01 2.30 18.31
N ALA A 252 -9.30 1.95 18.36
CA ALA A 252 -9.96 1.41 19.53
C ALA A 252 -10.29 -0.07 19.35
N TYR A 253 -10.12 -0.86 20.39
CA TYR A 253 -10.24 -2.31 20.37
C TYR A 253 -11.07 -2.85 21.54
N GLU A 254 -11.70 -3.98 21.29
CA GLU A 254 -12.41 -4.81 22.26
C GLU A 254 -11.80 -6.22 22.29
N ASN A 255 -10.82 -6.45 23.17
CA ASN A 255 -10.23 -7.78 23.34
C ASN A 255 -11.08 -8.60 24.33
N ASP A 256 -12.05 -9.36 23.83
CA ASP A 256 -12.88 -10.27 24.63
C ASP A 256 -12.27 -11.67 24.84
N THR A 257 -11.05 -11.89 24.32
CA THR A 257 -10.34 -13.17 24.42
C THR A 257 -9.72 -13.40 25.80
N ALA A 258 -9.18 -14.61 26.00
CA ALA A 258 -8.48 -14.98 27.24
C ALA A 258 -6.98 -14.59 27.24
N ASP A 259 -6.47 -14.10 26.12
CA ASP A 259 -5.04 -13.86 25.90
C ASP A 259 -4.75 -12.37 25.68
N THR A 260 -3.50 -11.98 25.90
CA THR A 260 -3.04 -10.64 25.51
C THR A 260 -2.74 -10.66 24.01
N VAL A 261 -3.30 -9.70 23.28
CA VAL A 261 -3.09 -9.54 21.84
C VAL A 261 -2.15 -8.37 21.59
N THR A 262 -1.21 -8.54 20.67
CA THR A 262 -0.18 -7.55 20.32
C THR A 262 -0.19 -7.31 18.81
N PHE A 263 0.71 -6.46 18.33
CA PHE A 263 0.90 -6.27 16.90
C PHE A 263 1.38 -7.54 16.19
N GLY A 264 0.90 -7.78 14.97
CA GLY A 264 1.34 -8.87 14.09
C GLY A 264 0.53 -8.98 12.80
N ASP A 265 1.02 -9.77 11.85
CA ASP A 265 0.40 -9.99 10.52
C ASP A 265 -0.78 -10.99 10.54
N SER A 266 -0.94 -11.77 11.61
CA SER A 266 -2.09 -12.67 11.76
C SER A 266 -3.35 -11.85 11.98
N SER A 267 -4.48 -12.24 11.37
CA SER A 267 -5.79 -11.63 11.67
C SER A 267 -6.20 -11.75 13.14
N TYR A 268 -5.55 -12.64 13.91
CA TYR A 268 -5.75 -12.79 15.36
C TYR A 268 -4.76 -11.99 16.22
N ASP A 269 -3.72 -11.43 15.60
CA ASP A 269 -2.95 -10.31 16.15
C ASP A 269 -3.69 -9.00 15.81
N GLU A 270 -3.13 -7.82 16.12
CA GLU A 270 -3.75 -6.53 15.77
C GLU A 270 -2.88 -5.57 14.97
N MET A 271 -3.54 -4.66 14.25
CA MET A 271 -2.89 -3.55 13.54
C MET A 271 -3.64 -2.24 13.76
N CYS A 272 -2.93 -1.11 13.66
CA CYS A 272 -3.50 0.23 13.71
C CYS A 272 -2.90 1.07 12.58
N PHE A 273 -3.50 1.04 11.39
CA PHE A 273 -3.03 1.85 10.27
C PHE A 273 -4.18 2.59 9.58
N LEU A 274 -3.92 3.84 9.23
CA LEU A 274 -4.65 4.58 8.21
C LEU A 274 -3.64 4.95 7.13
N VAL A 275 -3.71 4.26 6.00
CA VAL A 275 -2.77 4.42 4.89
C VAL A 275 -3.36 5.42 3.90
N GLY A 276 -2.73 6.58 3.76
CA GLY A 276 -3.10 7.58 2.77
C GLY A 276 -2.39 7.35 1.43
N PHE A 277 -3.13 7.33 0.33
CA PHE A 277 -2.55 7.44 -1.01
C PHE A 277 -2.25 8.91 -1.27
N ALA A 278 -0.97 9.24 -1.40
CA ALA A 278 -0.49 10.61 -1.45
C ALA A 278 0.22 10.91 -2.77
N ALA A 279 -0.22 11.96 -3.47
CA ALA A 279 0.48 12.45 -4.65
C ALA A 279 1.72 13.25 -4.25
N GLY A 280 2.87 12.95 -4.86
CA GLY A 280 4.15 13.60 -4.57
C GLY A 280 4.89 13.04 -3.35
N ALA A 281 4.47 11.90 -2.79
CA ALA A 281 5.23 11.18 -1.78
C ALA A 281 6.27 10.26 -2.47
N GLU A 282 7.55 10.45 -2.15
CA GLU A 282 8.65 9.79 -2.87
C GLU A 282 9.01 8.39 -2.32
N ARG A 283 8.59 8.01 -1.10
CA ARG A 283 8.88 6.68 -0.53
C ARG A 283 7.67 5.74 -0.52
N ALA A 284 7.98 4.44 -0.51
CA ALA A 284 7.01 3.36 -0.58
C ALA A 284 6.07 3.31 0.64
N LEU A 285 6.58 3.63 1.83
CA LEU A 285 5.85 3.76 3.10
C LEU A 285 6.55 4.84 3.94
N ASP A 286 6.23 6.11 3.72
CA ASP A 286 6.55 7.19 4.67
C ASP A 286 5.41 7.35 5.66
N GLY A 287 5.65 8.04 6.78
CA GLY A 287 4.55 8.63 7.52
C GLY A 287 4.71 8.71 9.02
N CYS A 288 3.59 9.04 9.63
CA CYS A 288 3.40 9.15 11.06
C CYS A 288 3.14 7.78 11.68
N LEU A 289 4.17 6.93 11.70
CA LEU A 289 4.11 5.59 12.27
C LEU A 289 5.04 5.44 13.48
N THR A 290 4.50 5.04 14.63
CA THR A 290 5.34 4.63 15.77
C THR A 290 5.52 3.11 15.76
N LEU A 291 6.78 2.67 15.81
CA LEU A 291 7.15 1.27 15.78
C LEU A 291 7.51 0.75 17.19
N ILE A 292 7.27 -0.54 17.47
CA ILE A 292 7.72 -1.17 18.73
C ILE A 292 9.22 -0.90 18.94
N GLY A 293 9.56 -0.25 20.05
CA GLY A 293 10.93 0.05 20.44
C GLY A 293 11.48 1.40 19.97
N ASP A 294 10.71 2.19 19.22
CA ASP A 294 11.06 3.55 18.84
C ASP A 294 10.62 4.57 19.90
N ASP A 295 11.43 4.74 20.94
CA ASP A 295 11.26 5.81 21.94
C ASP A 295 11.72 7.19 21.41
N THR A 296 12.12 7.31 20.13
CA THR A 296 12.74 8.53 19.60
C THR A 296 12.32 8.86 18.16
N GLN A 297 11.13 9.43 18.02
CA GLN A 297 10.83 10.32 16.90
C GLN A 297 11.74 11.57 16.96
N ILE A 298 12.96 11.45 16.44
CA ILE A 298 13.82 12.58 16.08
C ILE A 298 14.07 12.47 14.57
N PRO A 299 13.76 13.50 13.77
CA PRO A 299 14.14 13.49 12.36
C PRO A 299 15.66 13.50 12.25
N VAL A 300 16.23 12.40 11.77
CA VAL A 300 17.66 12.29 11.46
C VAL A 300 17.82 12.56 9.96
N PRO A 301 18.67 13.53 9.56
CA PRO A 301 18.89 13.86 8.15
C PRO A 301 19.56 12.69 7.41
N PRO A 302 19.32 12.52 6.10
CA PRO A 302 19.92 11.45 5.32
C PRO A 302 21.45 11.55 5.33
N ASP A 303 22.13 10.45 5.65
CA ASP A 303 23.59 10.38 5.61
C ASP A 303 24.06 10.18 4.15
N PRO A 304 24.77 11.16 3.55
CA PRO A 304 25.31 11.03 2.20
C PRO A 304 26.46 9.99 2.10
N ALA A 305 26.82 9.31 3.18
CA ALA A 305 27.79 8.21 3.18
C ALA A 305 27.20 6.81 2.93
N ALA A 306 25.87 6.66 2.75
CA ALA A 306 25.24 5.36 2.44
C ALA A 306 25.65 4.79 1.06
N GLY A 307 26.33 5.58 0.22
CA GLY A 307 26.87 5.17 -1.06
C GLY A 307 28.24 4.49 -0.93
N VAL A 308 28.30 3.22 -1.33
CA VAL A 308 29.47 2.34 -1.43
C VAL A 308 29.89 1.69 -0.11
N CYS A 309 29.28 0.54 0.19
CA CYS A 309 29.89 -0.38 1.14
C CYS A 309 31.22 -0.86 0.54
N GLY A 310 32.33 -0.62 1.26
CA GLY A 310 33.69 -0.99 0.83
C GLY A 310 33.91 -2.50 0.77
N GLU A 311 35.16 -2.99 0.80
CA GLU A 311 35.38 -4.44 0.94
C GLU A 311 34.78 -4.96 2.26
N HIS A 312 33.85 -5.90 2.18
CA HIS A 312 33.17 -6.50 3.32
C HIS A 312 33.13 -8.03 3.21
N GLU A 313 33.06 -8.72 4.36
CA GLU A 313 33.02 -10.18 4.40
C GLU A 313 31.63 -10.70 4.05
N VAL A 314 31.59 -11.80 3.28
CA VAL A 314 30.36 -12.49 2.89
C VAL A 314 30.08 -13.62 3.87
N ASN A 315 28.88 -13.65 4.46
CA ASN A 315 28.52 -14.73 5.37
C ASN A 315 28.10 -16.01 4.61
N ALA A 316 27.87 -17.11 5.33
CA ALA A 316 27.49 -18.39 4.72
C ALA A 316 26.14 -18.36 3.96
N ALA A 317 25.26 -17.40 4.28
CA ALA A 317 24.00 -17.19 3.58
C ALA A 317 24.18 -16.35 2.29
N GLY A 318 25.36 -15.76 2.07
CA GLY A 318 25.62 -14.87 0.93
C GLY A 318 25.35 -13.39 1.21
N ILE A 319 24.97 -13.02 2.44
CA ILE A 319 24.79 -11.62 2.83
C ILE A 319 26.14 -10.91 2.77
N GLY A 320 26.18 -9.77 2.07
CA GLY A 320 27.40 -9.02 1.76
C GLY A 320 28.10 -9.44 0.46
N ALA A 321 27.56 -10.38 -0.32
CA ALA A 321 28.12 -10.68 -1.64
C ALA A 321 27.92 -9.48 -2.58
N ALA A 322 28.94 -9.13 -3.38
CA ALA A 322 28.77 -8.09 -4.40
C ALA A 322 27.74 -8.53 -5.46
N CYS A 323 26.93 -7.59 -5.92
CA CYS A 323 25.96 -7.80 -6.98
C CYS A 323 25.93 -6.59 -7.93
N THR A 324 25.47 -6.82 -9.15
CA THR A 324 25.26 -5.75 -10.14
C THR A 324 23.79 -5.66 -10.50
N LYS A 325 23.35 -4.48 -10.97
CA LYS A 325 21.95 -4.29 -11.37
C LYS A 325 21.56 -5.31 -12.45
N GLY A 326 20.55 -6.13 -12.15
CA GLY A 326 20.05 -7.20 -13.01
C GLY A 326 21.03 -8.37 -13.20
N GLY A 327 22.08 -8.46 -12.38
CA GLY A 327 23.16 -9.43 -12.52
C GLY A 327 22.85 -10.83 -11.98
N GLY A 328 21.88 -10.94 -11.06
CA GLY A 328 21.43 -12.22 -10.50
C GLY A 328 22.48 -12.94 -9.65
N GLU A 329 23.45 -12.22 -9.07
CA GLU A 329 24.50 -12.79 -8.24
C GLU A 329 24.02 -13.19 -6.84
N CYS A 330 22.92 -12.59 -6.37
CA CYS A 330 22.37 -12.90 -5.06
C CYS A 330 21.65 -14.26 -5.07
N PRO A 331 21.85 -15.09 -4.02
CA PRO A 331 20.99 -16.23 -3.72
C PRO A 331 19.50 -15.85 -3.77
N SER A 332 18.63 -16.83 -4.05
CA SER A 332 17.20 -16.60 -4.26
C SER A 332 16.46 -16.00 -3.06
N ASP A 333 16.99 -16.19 -1.85
CA ASP A 333 16.47 -15.61 -0.60
C ASP A 333 17.05 -14.23 -0.28
N LEU A 334 17.93 -13.69 -1.13
CA LEU A 334 18.59 -12.40 -0.95
C LEU A 334 18.27 -11.44 -2.09
N THR A 335 18.30 -10.14 -1.77
CA THR A 335 18.02 -9.03 -2.68
C THR A 335 19.30 -8.23 -2.94
N CYS A 336 19.53 -7.86 -4.20
CA CYS A 336 20.63 -6.96 -4.56
C CYS A 336 20.25 -5.51 -4.30
N THR A 337 21.07 -4.76 -3.55
CA THR A 337 20.81 -3.33 -3.30
C THR A 337 20.90 -2.46 -4.54
N ALA A 338 21.69 -2.86 -5.54
CA ALA A 338 21.78 -2.16 -6.83
C ALA A 338 20.44 -2.19 -7.60
N ASP A 339 19.66 -3.27 -7.44
CA ASP A 339 18.32 -3.37 -8.04
C ASP A 339 17.30 -2.49 -7.33
N GLN A 340 17.48 -2.21 -6.03
CA GLN A 340 16.57 -1.39 -5.24
C GLN A 340 16.80 0.11 -5.42
N ASN A 341 18.06 0.53 -5.57
CA ASN A 341 18.43 1.94 -5.56
C ASN A 341 18.81 2.49 -6.94
N ASP A 342 18.65 1.69 -8.00
CA ASP A 342 19.06 2.04 -9.37
C ASP A 342 20.55 2.45 -9.49
N GLU A 343 21.41 1.79 -8.72
CA GLU A 343 22.86 1.99 -8.74
C GLU A 343 23.55 0.87 -9.55
N PRO A 344 24.73 1.10 -10.17
CA PRO A 344 25.37 0.09 -11.01
C PRO A 344 25.92 -1.11 -10.21
N ASP A 345 26.38 -0.88 -9.00
CA ASP A 345 27.02 -1.86 -8.12
C ASP A 345 26.34 -1.85 -6.74
N GLY A 346 26.20 -3.02 -6.14
CA GLY A 346 25.58 -3.19 -4.82
C GLY A 346 26.09 -4.42 -4.08
N PHE A 347 25.34 -4.82 -3.06
CA PHE A 347 25.58 -6.03 -2.30
C PHE A 347 24.27 -6.76 -1.98
N CYS A 348 24.38 -8.05 -1.68
CA CYS A 348 23.25 -8.88 -1.31
C CYS A 348 22.89 -8.68 0.17
N LEU A 349 21.63 -8.38 0.44
CA LEU A 349 21.04 -8.34 1.78
C LEU A 349 19.83 -9.26 1.84
N ARG A 350 19.33 -9.57 3.03
CA ARG A 350 18.02 -10.23 3.18
C ARG A 350 16.99 -9.19 3.59
N ILE A 351 15.89 -9.07 2.86
CA ILE A 351 14.73 -8.30 3.29
C ILE A 351 13.78 -9.27 4.00
N GLY A 352 13.37 -8.94 5.22
CA GLY A 352 12.53 -9.80 6.04
C GLY A 352 13.26 -10.99 6.69
N GLY A 353 12.49 -11.81 7.41
CA GLY A 353 12.98 -13.07 7.97
C GLY A 353 14.02 -12.93 9.08
N CYS A 354 14.02 -11.83 9.83
CA CYS A 354 14.77 -11.70 11.07
C CYS A 354 13.99 -10.92 12.13
N ASN A 355 14.11 -11.33 13.38
CA ASN A 355 13.62 -10.63 14.57
C ASN A 355 14.77 -10.30 15.53
N ALA A 356 15.93 -10.93 15.34
CA ALA A 356 17.13 -10.73 16.12
C ALA A 356 18.37 -10.90 15.24
N THR A 357 19.48 -10.28 15.63
CA THR A 357 20.76 -10.36 14.89
C THR A 357 21.23 -11.81 14.61
N PRO A 358 21.03 -12.80 15.50
CA PRO A 358 21.37 -14.20 15.21
C PRO A 358 20.63 -14.80 14.01
N ASP A 359 19.43 -14.33 13.66
CA ASP A 359 18.67 -14.84 12.50
C ASP A 359 19.40 -14.55 11.19
N CYS A 360 20.25 -13.53 11.17
CA CYS A 360 21.09 -13.13 10.04
C CYS A 360 22.37 -13.96 9.90
N GLY A 361 22.52 -15.04 10.67
CA GLY A 361 23.72 -15.89 10.68
C GLY A 361 24.79 -15.44 11.70
N GLY A 362 24.49 -14.43 12.52
CA GLY A 362 25.33 -13.90 13.60
C GLY A 362 26.57 -13.11 13.15
N GLY A 363 27.29 -12.52 14.11
CA GLY A 363 28.68 -12.05 14.00
C GLY A 363 28.98 -10.79 13.16
N TRP A 364 28.40 -10.67 11.97
CA TRP A 364 28.83 -9.70 10.94
C TRP A 364 27.67 -9.08 10.14
N ALA A 365 26.50 -9.71 10.17
CA ALA A 365 25.25 -9.15 9.67
C ALA A 365 24.34 -8.85 10.86
N THR A 366 23.67 -7.71 10.80
CA THR A 366 22.78 -7.18 11.83
C THR A 366 21.36 -7.24 11.32
N CYS A 367 20.45 -7.70 12.18
CA CYS A 367 19.04 -7.52 11.92
C CYS A 367 18.69 -6.08 12.29
N CYS A 368 18.17 -5.28 11.37
CA CYS A 368 17.77 -3.90 11.68
C CYS A 368 16.53 -3.49 10.88
N ALA A 369 15.81 -2.48 11.36
CA ALA A 369 14.62 -1.93 10.69
C ALA A 369 15.00 -0.64 9.95
N PRO A 370 15.01 -0.60 8.60
CA PRO A 370 15.32 0.60 7.84
C PRO A 370 14.10 1.54 7.80
N PRO A 371 14.29 2.86 7.92
CA PRO A 371 13.20 3.83 7.81
C PRO A 371 12.48 3.79 6.46
N GLU A 372 13.20 3.47 5.38
CA GLU A 372 12.67 3.45 4.01
C GLU A 372 11.62 2.35 3.78
N ALA A 373 11.61 1.31 4.61
CA ALA A 373 10.57 0.29 4.66
C ALA A 373 9.49 0.58 5.72
N GLY A 374 9.39 1.84 6.16
CA GLY A 374 8.53 2.25 7.27
C GLY A 374 8.88 1.58 8.61
N GLY A 375 10.09 1.00 8.72
CA GLY A 375 10.56 0.16 9.83
C GLY A 375 9.65 -1.03 10.21
N LEU A 376 8.73 -1.41 9.32
CA LEU A 376 7.83 -2.57 9.47
C LEU A 376 8.50 -3.89 9.08
N ILE A 377 9.62 -3.83 8.35
CA ILE A 377 10.33 -5.00 7.85
C ILE A 377 11.77 -4.92 8.33
N ASN A 378 12.19 -5.93 9.09
CA ASN A 378 13.59 -6.07 9.43
C ASN A 378 14.39 -6.60 8.24
N ILE A 379 15.60 -6.09 8.04
CA ILE A 379 16.55 -6.57 7.06
C ILE A 379 17.76 -7.19 7.76
N CYS A 380 18.38 -8.18 7.11
CA CYS A 380 19.74 -8.59 7.45
C CYS A 380 20.73 -7.91 6.51
N VAL A 381 21.51 -6.99 7.07
CA VAL A 381 22.51 -6.20 6.37
C VAL A 381 23.89 -6.45 7.00
N PRO A 382 24.99 -6.48 6.24
CA PRO A 382 26.32 -6.47 6.85
C PRO A 382 26.46 -5.25 7.76
N GLU A 383 26.97 -5.40 8.99
CA GLU A 383 27.06 -4.28 9.95
C GLU A 383 27.91 -3.13 9.40
N ALA A 384 28.93 -3.44 8.59
CA ALA A 384 29.76 -2.44 7.91
C ALA A 384 29.00 -1.62 6.87
N CYS A 385 27.87 -2.12 6.38
CA CYS A 385 27.00 -1.48 5.40
C CYS A 385 25.68 -0.97 6.00
N ARG A 386 25.47 -1.12 7.32
CA ARG A 386 24.21 -0.74 7.98
C ARG A 386 24.10 0.79 8.01
N PRO A 387 23.05 1.39 7.43
CA PRO A 387 22.78 2.81 7.61
C PRO A 387 22.62 3.16 9.09
N ALA A 388 23.06 4.34 9.51
CA ALA A 388 23.00 4.73 10.93
C ALA A 388 21.55 4.73 11.46
N GLU A 389 20.62 5.04 10.57
CA GLU A 389 19.17 5.09 10.74
C GLU A 389 18.50 3.71 10.78
N CYS A 390 19.17 2.63 10.36
CA CYS A 390 18.61 1.28 10.47
C CYS A 390 18.77 0.75 11.90
N ILE A 391 17.68 0.77 12.69
CA ILE A 391 17.72 0.47 14.13
C ILE A 391 17.98 -1.02 14.37
N PRO A 392 19.08 -1.40 15.07
CA PRO A 392 19.37 -2.80 15.35
C PRO A 392 18.32 -3.47 16.23
N GLN A 393 17.93 -4.68 15.82
CA GLN A 393 17.09 -5.59 16.59
C GLN A 393 17.96 -6.44 17.54
N PRO A 394 17.39 -6.89 18.68
CA PRO A 394 18.13 -7.50 19.79
C PRO A 394 18.98 -8.74 19.47
#